data_AF-A0A518KE97-F1
#
_entry.id   AF-A0A518KE97-F1
#
_cell.length_a   1.000
_cell.length_b   1.000
_cell.length_c   1.000
_cell.angle_alpha   90.00
_cell.angle_beta   90.00
_cell.angle_gamma   90.00
#
_symmetry.space_group_name_H-M   'P 1'
#
loop_
_entity.id
_entity.type
_entity.pdbx_description
1 polymer ?
#
loop_
_entity_poly.entity_id
_entity_poly.type
_entity_poly.pdbx_seq_one_letter_code
_entity_poly.pdbx_strand_id
1 'polypeptide(L)'
;MPIQWNAEGDFAAVVDTLEPVTLYRCPHGGAGVEMLAWRFDDATDSPDDAEGAVRRRVVVWQLPLEVEGVSPQPGDVVVDGAGGCSTIRSVNRMRGATRWSCESVRATIAPEFAERFDWERPIFQETSEGPTVVGWRTVRPGLVGCFARADGLQPQDAVNPVSVTVTMVAPIDLREGDRVRRHRGGLYAVVDQMLPATAGDVYRVTAEEVGE
;
A
#
# COMPACT_ATOMS: atom_id res chain seq x y z
N MET A 1 -41.24 -29.47 -30.28
CA MET A 1 -40.01 -29.34 -31.09
C MET A 1 -38.84 -29.27 -30.13
N PRO A 2 -37.82 -30.14 -30.26
CA PRO A 2 -36.60 -30.01 -29.47
C PRO A 2 -35.81 -28.78 -29.95
N ILE A 3 -35.37 -27.95 -29.00
CA ILE A 3 -34.46 -26.83 -29.29
C ILE A 3 -33.08 -27.43 -29.53
N GLN A 4 -32.54 -27.21 -30.73
CA GLN A 4 -31.21 -27.67 -31.11
C GLN A 4 -30.20 -26.61 -30.66
N TRP A 5 -29.53 -26.84 -29.54
CA TRP A 5 -28.47 -25.98 -29.03
C TRP A 5 -27.19 -26.22 -29.82
N ASN A 6 -26.65 -25.20 -30.48
CA ASN A 6 -25.35 -25.27 -31.16
C ASN A 6 -24.33 -24.44 -30.38
N ALA A 7 -23.71 -25.06 -29.37
CA ALA A 7 -22.74 -24.39 -28.51
C ALA A 7 -21.56 -23.75 -29.28
N GLU A 8 -21.19 -24.32 -30.43
CA GLU A 8 -20.07 -23.83 -31.24
C GLU A 8 -20.43 -22.54 -32.01
N GLY A 9 -21.67 -22.43 -32.49
CA GLY A 9 -22.16 -21.26 -33.24
C GLY A 9 -22.72 -20.15 -32.34
N ASP A 10 -23.36 -20.53 -31.24
CA ASP A 10 -24.08 -19.61 -30.36
C ASP A 10 -23.13 -18.86 -29.39
N PHE A 11 -21.93 -19.39 -29.15
CA PHE A 11 -20.93 -18.81 -28.23
C PHE A 11 -19.60 -18.42 -28.91
N ALA A 12 -19.52 -18.44 -30.25
CA ALA A 12 -18.30 -18.13 -31.00
C ALA A 12 -17.73 -16.71 -30.74
N ALA A 13 -18.54 -15.81 -30.18
CA ALA A 13 -18.17 -14.43 -29.87
C ALA A 13 -18.28 -14.10 -28.37
N VAL A 14 -18.12 -15.07 -27.48
CA VAL A 14 -17.88 -14.75 -26.06
C VAL A 14 -16.45 -14.22 -25.94
N VAL A 15 -16.33 -12.90 -25.94
CA VAL A 15 -15.08 -12.22 -25.57
C VAL A 15 -14.81 -12.57 -24.12
N ASP A 16 -13.79 -13.39 -23.89
CA ASP A 16 -13.30 -13.63 -22.54
C ASP A 16 -12.66 -12.33 -22.05
N THR A 17 -13.31 -11.62 -21.13
CA THR A 17 -12.87 -10.31 -20.62
C THR A 17 -11.70 -10.45 -19.64
N LEU A 18 -10.77 -11.36 -19.92
CA LEU A 18 -9.60 -11.61 -19.10
C LEU A 18 -8.56 -10.53 -19.30
N GLU A 19 -8.00 -10.09 -18.18
CA GLU A 19 -6.89 -9.15 -18.13
C GLU A 19 -5.62 -9.88 -17.68
N PRO A 20 -4.46 -9.56 -18.28
CA PRO A 20 -3.18 -10.02 -17.75
C PRO A 20 -2.92 -9.37 -16.40
N VAL A 21 -2.57 -10.20 -15.42
CA VAL A 21 -2.18 -9.76 -14.09
C VAL A 21 -0.94 -10.52 -13.63
N THR A 22 -0.14 -9.87 -12.78
CA THR A 22 0.99 -10.51 -12.11
C THR A 22 0.73 -10.55 -10.61
N LEU A 23 0.77 -11.74 -10.02
CA LEU A 23 0.65 -11.94 -8.58
C LEU A 23 2.04 -12.00 -7.94
N TYR A 24 2.28 -11.16 -6.94
CA TYR A 24 3.53 -11.12 -6.15
C TYR A 24 3.29 -11.53 -4.70
N ARG A 25 4.16 -12.41 -4.19
CA ARG A 25 4.20 -12.78 -2.77
C ARG A 25 4.91 -11.67 -1.98
N CYS A 26 4.17 -10.96 -1.14
CA CYS A 26 4.74 -9.99 -0.20
C CYS A 26 5.04 -10.63 1.17
N PRO A 27 5.92 -10.02 1.98
CA PRO A 27 6.76 -8.85 1.68
C PRO A 27 8.09 -9.18 0.96
N HIS A 28 8.37 -10.45 0.66
CA HIS A 28 9.73 -10.92 0.33
C HIS A 28 10.13 -10.83 -1.16
N GLY A 29 9.36 -10.12 -2.00
CA GLY A 29 9.77 -9.87 -3.39
C GLY A 29 9.98 -11.14 -4.22
N GLY A 30 9.15 -12.16 -4.00
CA GLY A 30 9.20 -13.40 -4.79
C GLY A 30 8.96 -13.15 -6.28
N ALA A 31 9.34 -14.12 -7.11
CA ALA A 31 9.05 -14.07 -8.55
C ALA A 31 7.53 -13.87 -8.77
N GLY A 32 7.21 -12.90 -9.62
CA GLY A 32 5.83 -12.63 -10.02
C GLY A 32 5.30 -13.79 -10.85
N VAL A 33 4.04 -14.15 -10.63
CA VAL A 33 3.35 -15.17 -11.40
C VAL A 33 2.36 -14.49 -12.32
N GLU A 34 2.62 -14.56 -13.62
CA GLU A 34 1.71 -14.04 -14.65
C GLU A 34 0.53 -14.99 -14.85
N MET A 35 -0.68 -14.42 -14.94
CA MET A 35 -1.91 -15.16 -15.19
C MET A 35 -2.97 -14.26 -15.83
N LEU A 36 -4.08 -14.87 -16.27
CA LEU A 36 -5.23 -14.18 -16.82
C LEU A 36 -6.38 -14.19 -15.81
N ALA A 37 -6.93 -13.02 -15.49
CA ALA A 37 -7.94 -12.85 -14.44
C ALA A 37 -9.14 -12.03 -14.91
N TRP A 38 -10.33 -12.31 -14.38
CA TRP A 38 -11.46 -11.39 -14.52
C TRP A 38 -11.40 -10.33 -13.44
N ARG A 39 -11.70 -9.09 -13.84
CA ARG A 39 -11.79 -7.95 -12.97
C ARG A 39 -13.25 -7.56 -12.75
N PHE A 40 -13.63 -7.41 -11.49
CA PHE A 40 -14.91 -6.83 -11.09
C PHE A 40 -14.61 -5.64 -10.20
N ASP A 41 -14.80 -4.44 -10.73
CA ASP A 41 -14.65 -3.22 -9.98
C ASP A 41 -15.92 -2.98 -9.16
N ASP A 42 -15.79 -3.02 -7.84
CA ASP A 42 -16.77 -2.40 -6.94
C ASP A 42 -16.20 -1.02 -6.60
N ALA A 43 -16.70 0.01 -7.29
CA ALA A 43 -16.27 1.38 -7.10
C ALA A 43 -16.88 1.93 -5.81
N THR A 44 -16.49 1.38 -4.67
CA THR A 44 -16.70 2.00 -3.37
C THR A 44 -15.45 2.81 -3.06
N ASP A 45 -15.43 4.08 -3.50
CA ASP A 45 -14.54 5.09 -2.94
C ASP A 45 -14.99 5.31 -1.49
N SER A 46 -14.49 4.51 -0.54
CA SER A 46 -14.74 4.78 0.88
C SER A 46 -13.77 5.87 1.34
N PRO A 47 -14.26 7.05 1.77
CA PRO A 47 -13.42 8.04 2.43
C PRO A 47 -13.17 7.61 3.89
N ASP A 48 -12.44 6.51 4.09
CA ASP A 48 -12.01 6.09 5.42
C ASP A 48 -10.58 6.56 5.70
N ASP A 49 -10.53 7.80 6.20
CA ASP A 49 -9.73 8.29 7.31
C ASP A 49 -9.11 9.68 7.04
N ALA A 50 -9.22 10.53 8.07
CA ALA A 50 -8.61 11.85 8.26
C ALA A 50 -8.31 12.64 6.97
N GLU A 51 -9.19 13.59 6.64
CA GLU A 51 -8.98 14.70 5.69
C GLU A 51 -9.05 14.38 4.19
N GLY A 52 -9.37 13.15 3.76
CA GLY A 52 -9.54 12.84 2.33
C GLY A 52 -8.22 12.71 1.56
N ALA A 53 -7.10 12.62 2.27
CA ALA A 53 -5.77 12.45 1.70
C ALA A 53 -5.53 11.04 1.13
N VAL A 54 -6.29 10.02 1.56
CA VAL A 54 -6.17 8.64 1.06
C VAL A 54 -7.40 8.28 0.24
N ARG A 55 -7.17 7.82 -0.99
CA ARG A 55 -8.21 7.21 -1.85
C ARG A 55 -8.03 5.70 -1.83
N ARG A 56 -9.11 4.95 -1.62
CA ARG A 56 -9.13 3.48 -1.62
C ARG A 56 -10.08 3.01 -2.72
N ARG A 57 -9.58 2.13 -3.59
CA ARG A 57 -10.41 1.42 -4.57
C ARG A 57 -10.37 -0.07 -4.28
N VAL A 58 -11.55 -0.66 -4.09
CA VAL A 58 -11.72 -2.10 -3.94
C VAL A 58 -11.88 -2.72 -5.33
N VAL A 59 -11.21 -3.84 -5.58
CA VAL A 59 -11.31 -4.59 -6.84
C VAL A 59 -11.37 -6.06 -6.50
N VAL A 60 -12.38 -6.75 -7.01
CA VAL A 60 -12.51 -8.20 -6.90
C VAL A 60 -11.93 -8.85 -8.16
N TRP A 61 -10.92 -9.68 -7.95
CA TRP A 61 -10.26 -10.45 -9.01
C TRP A 61 -10.69 -11.90 -8.95
N GLN A 62 -11.02 -12.49 -10.10
CA GLN A 62 -11.18 -13.94 -10.22
C GLN A 62 -9.96 -14.59 -10.87
N LEU A 63 -9.07 -15.12 -10.03
CA LEU A 63 -7.82 -15.75 -10.43
C LEU A 63 -8.02 -17.25 -10.72
N PRO A 64 -7.31 -17.84 -11.69
CA PRO A 64 -7.38 -19.28 -11.96
C PRO A 64 -6.85 -20.12 -10.79
N LEU A 65 -7.48 -21.28 -10.55
CA LEU A 65 -7.06 -22.27 -9.55
C LEU A 65 -5.88 -23.12 -10.04
N GLU A 66 -5.78 -23.34 -11.35
CA GLU A 66 -4.89 -24.33 -11.98
C GLU A 66 -3.43 -23.86 -12.14
N VAL A 67 -3.07 -22.72 -11.59
CA VAL A 67 -1.68 -22.26 -11.61
C VAL A 67 -0.90 -23.02 -10.55
N GLU A 68 -0.13 -24.01 -11.00
CA GLU A 68 0.58 -24.95 -10.14
C GLU A 68 1.46 -24.23 -9.10
N GLY A 69 1.26 -24.55 -7.82
CA GLY A 69 2.02 -23.97 -6.71
C GLY A 69 1.61 -22.55 -6.30
N VAL A 70 0.58 -21.97 -6.90
CA VAL A 70 0.20 -20.56 -6.69
C VAL A 70 -1.21 -20.48 -6.08
N SER A 71 -1.25 -20.42 -4.75
CA SER A 71 -2.44 -20.04 -4.00
C SER A 71 -2.32 -18.58 -3.58
N PRO A 72 -3.25 -17.69 -4.02
CA PRO A 72 -3.29 -16.33 -3.51
C PRO A 72 -3.57 -16.33 -2.01
N GLN A 73 -3.00 -15.37 -1.30
CA GLN A 73 -3.18 -15.17 0.14
C GLN A 73 -3.41 -13.68 0.45
N PRO A 74 -4.10 -13.35 1.55
CA PRO A 74 -4.10 -11.98 2.06
C PRO A 74 -2.68 -11.44 2.22
N GLY A 75 -2.46 -10.20 1.79
CA GLY A 75 -1.14 -9.55 1.75
C GLY A 75 -0.40 -9.70 0.42
N ASP A 76 -0.76 -10.65 -0.45
CA ASP A 76 -0.21 -10.71 -1.81
C ASP A 76 -0.60 -9.45 -2.61
N VAL A 77 0.22 -9.10 -3.60
CA VAL A 77 -0.01 -7.93 -4.46
C VAL A 77 -0.37 -8.39 -5.87
N VAL A 78 -1.48 -7.90 -6.39
CA VAL A 78 -1.89 -8.06 -7.79
C VAL A 78 -1.46 -6.79 -8.54
N VAL A 79 -0.72 -6.98 -9.62
CA VAL A 79 -0.36 -5.91 -10.57
C VAL A 79 -1.13 -6.13 -11.85
N ASP A 80 -1.99 -5.18 -12.22
CA ASP A 80 -2.75 -5.23 -13.46
C ASP A 80 -1.90 -4.87 -14.68
N GLY A 81 -2.41 -5.12 -15.89
CA GLY A 81 -1.73 -4.80 -17.15
C GLY A 81 -1.41 -3.31 -17.36
N ALA A 82 -2.02 -2.41 -16.58
CA ALA A 82 -1.71 -0.98 -16.58
C ALA A 82 -0.67 -0.59 -15.51
N GLY A 83 -0.11 -1.56 -14.79
CA GLY A 83 0.85 -1.35 -13.70
C GLY A 83 0.21 -0.89 -12.39
N GLY A 84 -1.11 -0.99 -12.26
CA GLY A 84 -1.83 -0.72 -11.03
C GLY A 84 -1.60 -1.82 -10.01
N CYS A 85 -1.13 -1.47 -8.80
CA CYS A 85 -0.94 -2.42 -7.71
C CYS A 85 -2.11 -2.38 -6.73
N SER A 86 -2.67 -3.54 -6.40
CA SER A 86 -3.62 -3.71 -5.30
C SER A 86 -3.18 -4.84 -4.37
N THR A 87 -3.42 -4.68 -3.07
CA THR A 87 -3.10 -5.70 -2.06
C THR A 87 -4.33 -6.55 -1.80
N ILE A 88 -4.20 -7.88 -1.88
CA ILE A 88 -5.26 -8.82 -1.57
C ILE A 88 -5.60 -8.73 -0.07
N ARG A 89 -6.88 -8.51 0.23
CA ARG A 89 -7.43 -8.49 1.60
C ARG A 89 -8.05 -9.81 1.99
N SER A 90 -8.81 -10.40 1.08
CA SER A 90 -9.50 -11.66 1.31
C SER A 90 -9.41 -12.56 0.09
N VAL A 91 -9.39 -13.86 0.33
CA VAL A 91 -9.33 -14.89 -0.71
C VAL A 91 -10.38 -15.94 -0.39
N ASN A 92 -11.25 -16.20 -1.36
CA ASN A 92 -12.31 -17.18 -1.25
C ASN A 92 -12.26 -18.12 -2.45
N ARG A 93 -12.33 -19.43 -2.21
CA ARG A 93 -12.53 -20.39 -3.31
C ARG A 93 -13.98 -20.35 -3.76
N MET A 94 -14.23 -20.13 -5.04
CA MET A 94 -15.59 -20.13 -5.58
C MET A 94 -16.17 -21.56 -5.59
N ARG A 95 -17.44 -21.72 -5.17
CA ARG A 95 -18.08 -23.04 -5.07
C ARG A 95 -18.27 -23.65 -6.46
N GLY A 96 -17.82 -24.90 -6.63
CA GLY A 96 -17.92 -25.63 -7.90
C GLY A 96 -17.00 -25.09 -9.02
N ALA A 97 -16.09 -24.17 -8.71
CA ALA A 97 -15.38 -23.38 -9.71
C ALA A 97 -13.88 -23.66 -9.77
N THR A 98 -13.32 -23.34 -10.94
CA THR A 98 -11.90 -23.39 -11.31
C THR A 98 -11.14 -22.10 -10.92
N ARG A 99 -11.69 -21.28 -10.01
CA ARG A 99 -11.16 -19.94 -9.68
C ARG A 99 -11.21 -19.57 -8.20
N TRP A 100 -10.29 -18.69 -7.82
CA TRP A 100 -10.27 -17.92 -6.58
C TRP A 100 -10.96 -16.58 -6.78
N SER A 101 -11.81 -16.16 -5.86
CA SER A 101 -12.31 -14.78 -5.74
C SER A 101 -11.46 -14.05 -4.70
N CYS A 102 -10.75 -13.02 -5.15
CA CYS A 102 -9.81 -12.26 -4.34
C CYS A 102 -10.27 -10.82 -4.26
N GLU A 103 -10.67 -10.35 -3.08
CA GLU A 103 -10.89 -8.92 -2.86
C GLU A 103 -9.54 -8.26 -2.62
N SER A 104 -9.25 -7.19 -3.37
CA SER A 104 -8.02 -6.43 -3.26
C SER A 104 -8.29 -4.95 -3.10
N VAL A 105 -7.39 -4.23 -2.44
CA VAL A 105 -7.49 -2.78 -2.25
C VAL A 105 -6.26 -2.09 -2.80
N ARG A 106 -6.52 -1.05 -3.59
CA ARG A 106 -5.52 -0.08 -4.01
C ARG A 106 -5.71 1.18 -3.20
N ALA A 107 -4.73 1.46 -2.32
CA ALA A 107 -4.66 2.72 -1.60
C ALA A 107 -3.69 3.68 -2.33
N THR A 108 -4.10 4.93 -2.49
CA THR A 108 -3.26 6.00 -3.07
C THR A 108 -3.38 7.26 -2.24
N ILE A 109 -2.31 8.02 -2.13
CA ILE A 109 -2.39 9.40 -1.61
C ILE A 109 -2.93 10.29 -2.72
N ALA A 110 -3.95 11.08 -2.40
CA ALA A 110 -4.54 12.03 -3.33
C ALA A 110 -3.48 13.08 -3.76
N PRO A 111 -3.37 13.41 -5.07
CA PRO A 111 -2.27 14.23 -5.60
C PRO A 111 -2.06 15.57 -4.89
N GLU A 112 -3.14 16.20 -4.47
CA GLU A 112 -3.17 17.49 -3.76
C GLU A 112 -2.52 17.44 -2.37
N PHE A 113 -2.48 16.26 -1.73
CA PHE A 113 -1.86 16.01 -0.43
C PHE A 113 -0.53 15.25 -0.53
N ALA A 114 -0.19 14.77 -1.72
CA ALA A 114 0.99 13.94 -1.94
C ALA A 114 2.28 14.77 -1.84
N GLU A 115 3.16 14.36 -0.92
CA GLU A 115 4.47 14.97 -0.73
C GLU A 115 5.58 13.93 -0.83
N ARG A 116 6.72 14.38 -1.36
CA ARG A 116 7.94 13.57 -1.43
C ARG A 116 8.85 13.84 -0.24
N PHE A 117 9.40 12.77 0.31
CA PHE A 117 10.36 12.83 1.41
C PHE A 117 11.38 11.68 1.32
N ASP A 118 12.50 11.86 2.00
CA ASP A 118 13.53 10.84 2.14
C ASP A 118 13.44 10.24 3.55
N TRP A 119 13.61 8.93 3.64
CA TRP A 119 13.80 8.22 4.89
C TRP A 119 15.29 8.09 5.18
N GLU A 120 15.72 8.56 6.34
CA GLU A 120 17.09 8.53 6.81
C GLU A 120 17.21 7.80 8.15
N ARG A 121 18.31 7.08 8.33
CA ARG A 121 18.63 6.30 9.54
C ARG A 121 19.94 6.83 10.15
N PRO A 122 20.01 7.00 11.48
CA PRO A 122 21.23 7.47 12.12
C PRO A 122 22.38 6.48 11.92
N ILE A 123 23.58 7.03 11.76
CA ILE A 123 24.84 6.30 11.82
C ILE A 123 25.41 6.54 13.21
N PHE A 124 25.47 5.49 14.02
CA PHE A 124 26.05 5.54 15.35
C PHE A 124 27.55 5.22 15.32
N GLN A 125 28.31 5.95 16.12
CA GLN A 125 29.69 5.63 16.45
C GLN A 125 29.80 5.49 17.97
N GLU A 126 30.43 4.41 18.43
CA GLU A 126 30.76 4.22 19.84
C GLU A 126 31.88 5.19 20.24
N THR A 127 31.62 5.98 21.28
CA THR A 127 32.60 6.87 21.90
C THR A 127 32.84 6.45 23.35
N SER A 128 33.79 7.10 24.04
CA SER A 128 33.98 6.87 25.49
C SER A 128 32.77 7.28 26.34
N GLU A 129 31.84 8.07 25.80
CA GLU A 129 30.63 8.53 26.48
C GLU A 129 29.39 7.71 26.08
N GLY A 130 29.54 6.73 25.17
CA GLY A 130 28.47 5.91 24.63
C GLY A 130 28.22 6.14 23.13
N PRO A 131 27.14 5.55 22.57
CA PRO A 131 26.81 5.68 21.16
C PRO A 131 26.40 7.11 20.84
N THR A 132 27.06 7.72 19.86
CA THR A 132 26.77 9.07 19.36
C THR A 132 26.37 9.02 17.89
N VAL A 133 25.38 9.82 17.49
CA VAL A 133 25.01 9.96 16.08
C VAL A 133 26.06 10.83 15.38
N VAL A 134 26.79 10.24 14.43
CA VAL A 134 27.85 10.93 13.66
C VAL A 134 27.42 11.31 12.24
N GLY A 135 26.25 10.83 11.82
CA GLY A 135 25.71 11.14 10.51
C GLY A 135 24.37 10.45 10.29
N TRP A 136 23.85 10.64 9.08
CA TRP A 136 22.57 10.08 8.66
C TRP A 136 22.72 9.46 7.28
N ARG A 137 22.21 8.24 7.12
CA ARG A 137 22.20 7.54 5.84
C ARG A 137 20.79 7.52 5.28
N THR A 138 20.61 7.98 4.05
CA THR A 138 19.36 7.77 3.32
C THR A 138 19.14 6.28 3.08
N VAL A 139 18.07 5.73 3.67
CA VAL A 139 17.66 4.34 3.48
C VAL A 139 16.83 4.21 2.22
N ARG A 140 15.89 5.14 2.01
CA ARG A 140 15.04 5.17 0.82
C ARG A 140 14.71 6.62 0.42
N PRO A 141 15.15 7.06 -0.77
CA PRO A 141 14.83 8.39 -1.26
C PRO A 141 13.46 8.42 -1.94
N GLY A 142 12.83 9.61 -1.97
CA GLY A 142 11.67 9.90 -2.81
C GLY A 142 10.42 9.08 -2.48
N LEU A 143 10.22 8.73 -1.21
CA LEU A 143 8.97 8.17 -0.73
C LEU A 143 7.84 9.19 -0.89
N VAL A 144 6.62 8.70 -1.06
CA VAL A 144 5.41 9.53 -1.18
C VAL A 144 4.51 9.29 0.03
N GLY A 145 4.06 10.37 0.66
CA GLY A 145 3.14 10.34 1.79
C GLY A 145 2.36 11.64 1.95
N CYS A 146 1.50 11.70 2.94
CA CYS A 146 0.77 12.89 3.37
C CYS A 146 1.18 13.26 4.79
N PHE A 147 1.43 14.54 5.05
CA PHE A 147 1.78 15.07 6.37
C PHE A 147 0.58 15.85 6.92
N ALA A 148 -0.17 15.24 7.84
CA ALA A 148 -1.25 15.92 8.57
C ALA A 148 -0.70 16.43 9.90
N ARG A 149 -1.06 17.66 10.28
CA ARG A 149 -0.75 18.14 11.63
C ARG A 149 -1.72 17.49 12.60
N ALA A 150 -1.29 17.27 13.84
CA ALA A 150 -2.23 16.93 14.90
C ALA A 150 -3.11 18.16 15.17
N ASP A 151 -4.26 18.23 14.51
CA ASP A 151 -5.24 19.29 14.70
C ASP A 151 -5.73 19.29 16.15
N GLY A 152 -5.21 20.22 16.95
CA GLY A 152 -5.54 20.29 18.37
C GLY A 152 -4.65 21.20 19.23
N LEU A 153 -3.51 21.67 18.73
CA LEU A 153 -2.67 22.59 19.50
C LEU A 153 -3.40 23.94 19.66
N GLN A 154 -3.93 24.18 20.86
CA GLN A 154 -4.28 25.53 21.25
C GLN A 154 -3.02 26.40 21.18
N PRO A 155 -3.13 27.70 20.85
CA PRO A 155 -1.98 28.60 20.70
C PRO A 155 -1.05 28.69 21.93
N GLN A 156 -1.44 28.10 23.07
CA GLN A 156 -0.71 28.14 24.33
C GLN A 156 0.34 27.02 24.46
N ASP A 157 0.34 26.01 23.58
CA ASP A 157 1.27 24.86 23.62
C ASP A 157 2.50 25.05 22.70
N ALA A 158 2.81 26.29 22.28
CA ALA A 158 3.88 26.64 21.34
C ALA A 158 5.32 26.32 21.80
N VAL A 159 5.49 25.60 22.91
CA VAL A 159 6.79 25.14 23.44
C VAL A 159 7.10 23.69 23.03
N ASN A 160 6.10 22.93 22.55
CA ASN A 160 6.28 21.54 22.13
C ASN A 160 6.60 21.44 20.62
N PRO A 161 7.46 20.48 20.21
CA PRO A 161 7.72 20.23 18.80
C PRO A 161 6.42 19.93 18.06
N VAL A 162 6.28 20.45 16.84
CA VAL A 162 5.08 20.25 16.02
C VAL A 162 5.02 18.77 15.64
N SER A 163 4.11 18.03 16.27
CA SER A 163 3.84 16.64 15.94
C SER A 163 3.00 16.55 14.66
N VAL A 164 3.41 15.65 13.77
CA VAL A 164 2.75 15.37 12.50
C VAL A 164 2.49 13.89 12.34
N THR A 165 1.36 13.55 11.74
CA THR A 165 1.07 12.19 11.27
C THR A 165 1.46 12.09 9.81
N VAL A 166 2.41 11.21 9.51
CA VAL A 166 2.83 10.86 8.16
C VAL A 166 2.06 9.61 7.71
N THR A 167 1.24 9.74 6.67
CA THR A 167 0.47 8.62 6.09
C THR A 167 1.10 8.17 4.78
N MET A 168 1.32 6.86 4.61
CA MET A 168 1.98 6.26 3.45
C MET A 168 1.23 5.01 2.98
N VAL A 169 1.28 4.71 1.69
CA VAL A 169 0.58 3.56 1.08
C VAL A 169 1.49 2.37 0.80
N ALA A 170 2.81 2.56 0.87
CA ALA A 170 3.80 1.52 0.63
C ALA A 170 4.35 0.98 1.95
N PRO A 171 4.63 -0.34 2.05
CA PRO A 171 5.30 -0.91 3.20
C PRO A 171 6.68 -0.28 3.40
N ILE A 172 6.93 0.14 4.63
CA ILE A 172 8.20 0.70 5.07
C ILE A 172 8.47 0.26 6.52
N ASP A 173 9.74 0.02 6.80
CA ASP A 173 10.25 -0.37 8.11
C ASP A 173 10.89 0.86 8.79
N LEU A 174 10.12 1.95 8.87
CA LEU A 174 10.48 3.14 9.64
C LEU A 174 10.47 2.77 11.12
N ARG A 175 11.55 3.10 11.84
CA ARG A 175 11.70 2.78 13.26
C ARG A 175 11.83 4.04 14.09
N GLU A 176 11.54 3.95 15.38
CA GLU A 176 11.86 5.00 16.33
C GLU A 176 13.35 5.38 16.21
N GLY A 177 13.64 6.68 16.17
CA GLY A 177 14.99 7.23 15.97
C GLY A 177 15.43 7.35 14.51
N ASP A 178 14.70 6.79 13.55
CA ASP A 178 14.82 7.21 12.15
C ASP A 178 14.28 8.65 11.98
N ARG A 179 14.58 9.28 10.85
CA ARG A 179 14.01 10.58 10.50
C ARG A 179 13.48 10.61 9.08
N VAL A 180 12.50 11.48 8.85
CA VAL A 180 11.96 11.79 7.54
C VAL A 180 12.30 13.23 7.15
N ARG A 181 12.88 13.42 5.98
CA ARG A 181 13.25 14.73 5.44
C ARG A 181 12.36 15.08 4.26
N ARG A 182 11.48 16.06 4.43
CA ARG A 182 10.59 16.53 3.35
C ARG A 182 11.40 17.25 2.28
N HIS A 183 11.06 17.05 1.01
CA HIS A 183 11.69 17.77 -0.10
C HIS A 183 11.30 19.25 -0.15
N ARG A 184 10.19 19.62 0.49
CA ARG A 184 9.72 21.01 0.62
C ARG A 184 10.26 21.71 1.88
N GLY A 185 11.17 21.07 2.62
CA GLY A 185 11.70 21.56 3.90
C GLY A 185 10.97 20.96 5.10
N GLY A 186 11.65 20.98 6.25
CA GLY A 186 11.22 20.31 7.47
C GLY A 186 11.88 18.94 7.65
N LEU A 187 12.36 18.72 8.87
CA LEU A 187 12.99 17.48 9.30
C LEU A 187 12.19 16.95 10.48
N TYR A 188 11.81 15.67 10.45
CA TYR A 188 10.99 15.10 11.50
C TYR A 188 11.61 13.79 12.02
N ALA A 189 11.76 13.68 13.32
CA ALA A 189 12.18 12.45 13.99
C ALA A 189 10.96 11.53 14.15
N VAL A 190 11.12 10.26 13.82
CA VAL A 190 10.07 9.25 14.02
C VAL A 190 9.98 8.90 15.50
N VAL A 191 8.80 9.08 16.07
CA VAL A 191 8.51 8.83 17.49
C VAL A 191 7.71 7.56 17.67
N ASP A 192 6.74 7.31 16.78
CA ASP A 192 5.90 6.12 16.85
C ASP A 192 5.49 5.64 15.47
N GLN A 193 5.28 4.33 15.31
CA GLN A 193 4.80 3.72 14.10
C GLN A 193 3.55 2.89 14.38
N MET A 194 2.47 3.22 13.69
CA MET A 194 1.25 2.43 13.66
C MET A 194 1.25 1.56 12.41
N LEU A 195 1.49 0.26 12.61
CA LEU A 195 1.38 -0.72 11.54
C LEU A 195 -0.09 -0.93 11.15
N PRO A 196 -0.37 -1.15 9.85
CA PRO A 196 -1.72 -1.43 9.40
C PRO A 196 -2.25 -2.71 10.05
N ALA A 197 -3.49 -2.66 10.56
CA ALA A 197 -4.16 -3.82 11.14
C ALA A 197 -4.59 -4.82 10.07
N THR A 198 -4.91 -4.34 8.86
CA THR A 198 -5.34 -5.15 7.72
C THR A 198 -4.39 -4.99 6.55
N ALA A 199 -4.18 -6.07 5.78
CA ALA A 199 -3.46 -5.99 4.52
C ALA A 199 -4.05 -4.92 3.58
N GLY A 200 -3.20 -4.11 2.96
CA GLY A 200 -3.63 -3.03 2.07
C GLY A 200 -4.23 -1.81 2.77
N ASP A 201 -4.20 -1.74 4.10
CA ASP A 201 -4.37 -0.47 4.81
C ASP A 201 -3.09 0.38 4.72
N VAL A 202 -3.23 1.67 5.07
CA VAL A 202 -2.14 2.63 5.05
C VAL A 202 -1.24 2.48 6.28
N TYR A 203 0.02 2.86 6.11
CA TYR A 203 1.00 2.97 7.18
C TYR A 203 0.93 4.38 7.76
N ARG A 204 0.89 4.49 9.07
CA ARG A 204 0.93 5.79 9.77
C ARG A 204 2.13 5.84 10.70
N VAL A 205 2.77 7.00 10.72
CA VAL A 205 3.91 7.29 11.58
C VAL A 205 3.67 8.63 12.24
N THR A 206 3.87 8.69 13.55
CA THR A 206 3.93 9.95 14.28
C THR A 206 5.38 10.42 14.28
N ALA A 207 5.58 11.66 13.84
CA ALA A 207 6.90 12.27 13.77
C ALA A 207 6.87 13.67 14.37
N GLU A 208 7.98 14.09 14.96
CA GLU A 208 8.12 15.40 15.60
C GLU A 208 9.15 16.24 14.85
N GLU A 209 8.84 17.50 14.61
CA GLU A 209 9.76 18.42 13.95
C GLU A 209 11.02 18.63 14.81
N VAL A 210 12.18 18.37 14.21
CA VAL A 210 13.48 18.64 14.80
C VAL A 210 14.00 19.95 14.23
N GLY A 211 14.35 20.88 15.12
CA GLY A 211 15.03 22.12 14.74
C GLY A 211 16.33 21.82 14.00
N GLU A 212 16.62 22.62 12.97
CA GLU A 212 17.88 22.55 12.22
C GLU A 212 19.11 22.87 13.07
#